data_AF-A0AAV2RCY5-F1
#
_entry.id   AF-A0AAV2RCY5-F1
#
_cell.length_a   1.000
_cell.length_b   1.000
_cell.length_c   1.000
_cell.angle_alpha   90.00
_cell.angle_beta   90.00
_cell.angle_gamma   90.00
#
_symmetry.space_group_name_H-M   'P 1'
#
loop_
_entity.id
_entity.type
_entity.pdbx_description
1 polymer ?
#
loop_
_entity_poly.entity_id
_entity_poly.type
_entity_poly.pdbx_seq_one_letter_code
_entity_poly.pdbx_strand_id
1 'polypeptide(L)'
;MPEWSVSVTVSETFHFNSNGSEMVLHTVDLNDEQDECLQDKALKKKFWCKNNKKKKQQPFSDPDIFKFTDYDSIGFDLDNTICRYKVGELMRMEYNYIAEYLVNKYGFPNSLLLPIEDDMDFIQKGLIMDIARGNFMKISDKGMILRATHGTRPLTRVEIIETYGEKRIWEPALVFKDSLNDHSNPEFKGVLRSFKDYFDLPAAVACARAIDALDKEDGPQEIYDLWQDVHVAMCNLYRREHFRNDEGGFFPEVKYHPEKYLYECSDKMKKWLKQINEHTYTFLISGSSIDYASHIAAYVLGEDWRDYFDTVVCTSKKPAFWYQNKPFKYLIGADDGDDVPANKLELDGTYSGGNWPDLYNLLKQETNIENPHCLYIGDHLAYDVLAPSQIGIDSVAIVEELAAEGMCGDSMDHEAGPDLMSSYWGSFFTTDGNNRIMGLERINTLYASVPLKCARIAIPSIESVALKPIKHPYEAFTGDSSGYYPGDPVILHF
;
A
#
# COMPACT_ATOMS: atom_id res chain seq x y z
N MET A 1 4.78 11.45 4.01
CA MET A 1 5.39 12.52 3.20
C MET A 1 6.51 11.91 2.37
N PRO A 2 6.36 11.84 1.04
CA PRO A 2 7.45 12.30 0.18
C PRO A 2 7.72 13.79 0.48
N GLU A 3 8.95 14.26 0.33
CA GLU A 3 9.35 15.65 0.62
C GLU A 3 8.56 16.67 -0.23
N TRP A 4 7.42 17.20 0.22
CA TRP A 4 6.67 18.22 -0.57
C TRP A 4 5.83 19.26 0.20
N SER A 5 6.12 19.60 1.46
CA SER A 5 5.48 20.78 2.07
C SER A 5 6.18 22.09 1.61
N VAL A 6 5.87 22.57 0.41
CA VAL A 6 6.14 23.98 0.04
C VAL A 6 4.90 24.80 0.41
N SER A 7 5.06 25.66 1.40
CA SER A 7 4.04 26.62 1.81
C SER A 7 3.77 27.63 0.67
N VAL A 8 2.62 27.53 0.03
CA VAL A 8 2.08 28.62 -0.80
C VAL A 8 1.21 29.48 0.10
N THR A 9 1.71 30.65 0.48
CA THR A 9 0.94 31.67 1.20
C THR A 9 -0.05 32.32 0.23
N VAL A 10 -1.33 31.99 0.38
CA VAL A 10 -2.42 32.79 -0.18
C VAL A 10 -3.04 33.58 0.97
N SER A 11 -2.89 34.90 0.91
CA SER A 11 -3.42 35.83 1.90
C SER A 11 -4.85 36.19 1.54
N GLU A 12 -5.84 35.57 2.17
CA GLU A 12 -7.19 36.15 2.24
C GLU A 12 -7.73 36.02 3.67
N THR A 13 -8.18 37.16 4.19
CA THR A 13 -8.69 37.34 5.54
C THR A 13 -10.21 37.20 5.50
N PHE A 14 -10.77 36.25 6.24
CA PHE A 14 -12.20 36.26 6.55
C PHE A 14 -12.46 35.96 8.03
N HIS A 15 -13.35 36.78 8.59
CA HIS A 15 -13.73 36.80 9.99
C HIS A 15 -14.72 35.68 10.34
N PHE A 16 -14.54 35.16 11.56
CA PHE A 16 -15.34 34.16 12.26
C PHE A 16 -16.85 34.43 12.31
N ASN A 17 -17.62 33.35 12.38
CA ASN A 17 -18.72 33.22 13.35
C ASN A 17 -18.89 31.78 13.81
N SER A 18 -18.79 31.59 15.12
CA SER A 18 -18.92 30.34 15.86
C SER A 18 -20.39 30.01 16.14
N ASN A 19 -20.79 28.75 15.94
CA ASN A 19 -21.84 28.12 16.74
C ASN A 19 -21.48 26.65 16.94
N GLY A 20 -21.33 26.29 18.21
CA GLY A 20 -20.75 25.03 18.67
C GLY A 20 -21.72 23.86 18.65
N SER A 21 -21.12 22.69 18.46
CA SER A 21 -21.66 21.38 18.82
C SER A 21 -20.58 20.70 19.65
N GLU A 22 -20.82 20.49 20.94
CA GLU A 22 -19.93 19.77 21.85
C GLU A 22 -19.82 18.30 21.40
N MET A 23 -18.60 17.84 21.07
CA MET A 23 -18.28 16.42 21.06
C MET A 23 -18.14 15.95 22.51
N VAL A 24 -18.94 14.95 22.87
CA VAL A 24 -18.91 14.29 24.18
C VAL A 24 -17.61 13.51 24.30
N LEU A 25 -16.68 14.01 25.13
CA LEU A 25 -15.58 13.22 25.67
C LEU A 25 -16.17 12.22 26.66
N HIS A 26 -16.13 10.93 26.33
CA HIS A 26 -16.51 9.87 27.25
C HIS A 26 -15.55 9.84 28.45
N THR A 27 -16.05 10.30 29.61
CA THR A 27 -15.52 9.90 30.92
C THR A 27 -15.95 8.47 31.20
N VAL A 28 -14.98 7.58 31.37
CA VAL A 28 -15.16 6.17 31.72
C VAL A 28 -15.90 6.05 33.06
N ASP A 29 -17.06 5.40 33.05
CA ASP A 29 -17.86 5.10 34.23
C ASP A 29 -17.24 3.87 34.94
N LEU A 30 -16.81 4.04 36.19
CA LEU A 30 -16.01 3.07 36.95
C LEU A 30 -16.83 1.98 37.66
N ASN A 31 -17.82 1.39 37.00
CA ASN A 31 -18.57 0.26 37.58
C ASN A 31 -19.08 -0.70 36.49
N ASP A 32 -18.17 -1.46 35.87
CA ASP A 32 -18.48 -2.82 35.41
C ASP A 32 -17.21 -3.69 35.46
N GLU A 33 -17.28 -4.78 36.22
CA GLU A 33 -16.19 -5.75 36.41
C GLU A 33 -16.06 -6.66 35.18
N GLN A 34 -15.35 -6.22 34.13
CA GLN A 34 -14.58 -7.11 33.23
C GLN A 34 -13.63 -6.45 32.21
N ASP A 35 -13.26 -5.17 32.35
CA ASP A 35 -12.26 -4.57 31.47
C ASP A 35 -10.84 -4.67 32.05
N GLU A 36 -10.05 -5.59 31.49
CA GLU A 36 -8.63 -5.70 31.77
C GLU A 36 -7.88 -4.55 31.07
N CYS A 37 -7.28 -3.65 31.84
CA CYS A 37 -6.60 -2.45 31.34
C CYS A 37 -5.44 -2.79 30.39
N LEU A 38 -5.16 -1.93 29.40
CA LEU A 38 -4.01 -2.05 28.48
C LEU A 38 -2.68 -2.28 29.22
N GLN A 39 -2.51 -1.66 30.40
CA GLN A 39 -1.33 -1.87 31.25
C GLN A 39 -1.20 -3.31 31.76
N ASP A 40 -2.31 -3.97 32.12
CA ASP A 40 -2.32 -5.37 32.56
C ASP A 40 -2.05 -6.33 31.39
N LYS A 41 -2.57 -6.03 30.19
CA LYS A 41 -2.22 -6.75 28.95
C LYS A 41 -0.72 -6.65 28.66
N ALA A 42 -0.15 -5.44 28.72
CA ALA A 42 1.28 -5.21 28.52
C ALA A 42 2.13 -5.96 29.57
N LEU A 43 1.72 -5.96 30.84
CA LEU A 43 2.40 -6.71 31.90
C LEU A 43 2.35 -8.23 31.67
N LYS A 44 1.20 -8.77 31.25
CA LYS A 44 1.05 -10.20 30.89
C LYS A 44 1.91 -10.57 29.68
N LYS A 45 1.96 -9.74 28.63
CA LYS A 45 2.84 -9.96 27.47
C LYS A 45 4.31 -9.88 27.86
N LYS A 46 4.70 -8.87 28.64
CA LYS A 46 6.06 -8.74 29.20
C LYS A 46 6.41 -9.98 30.03
N PHE A 47 5.47 -10.53 30.79
CA PHE A 47 5.65 -11.80 31.51
C PHE A 47 5.78 -13.01 30.57
N TRP A 48 4.98 -13.08 29.51
CA TRP A 48 5.07 -14.12 28.48
C TRP A 48 6.42 -14.06 27.75
N CYS A 49 6.82 -12.91 27.20
CA CYS A 49 8.11 -12.69 26.56
C CYS A 49 9.29 -13.02 27.51
N LYS A 50 9.21 -12.59 28.79
CA LYS A 50 10.23 -12.90 29.81
C LYS A 50 10.30 -14.39 30.17
N ASN A 51 9.19 -15.11 30.17
CA ASN A 51 9.14 -16.54 30.47
C ASN A 51 9.40 -17.43 29.25
N ASN A 52 9.32 -16.86 28.04
CA ASN A 52 9.73 -17.50 26.82
C ASN A 52 11.25 -17.66 26.67
N LYS A 53 12.05 -17.38 27.73
CA LYS A 53 13.48 -17.74 27.87
C LYS A 53 13.83 -19.19 27.50
N LYS A 54 12.85 -20.10 27.38
CA LYS A 54 13.04 -21.47 26.87
C LYS A 54 13.09 -21.57 25.34
N LYS A 55 12.55 -20.61 24.59
CA LYS A 55 13.04 -20.32 23.23
C LYS A 55 14.37 -19.59 23.41
N LYS A 56 15.47 -20.33 23.54
CA LYS A 56 16.77 -19.83 23.03
C LYS A 56 16.48 -19.25 21.64
N GLN A 57 17.10 -18.15 21.21
CA GLN A 57 17.09 -17.75 19.79
C GLN A 57 17.56 -18.96 18.98
N GLN A 58 16.63 -19.84 18.63
CA GLN A 58 16.87 -21.00 17.80
C GLN A 58 16.73 -20.46 16.39
N PRO A 59 17.65 -20.78 15.48
CA PRO A 59 17.34 -20.56 14.08
C PRO A 59 15.99 -21.21 13.79
N PHE A 60 15.11 -20.52 13.06
CA PHE A 60 13.93 -21.13 12.47
C PHE A 60 14.41 -22.38 11.76
N SER A 61 13.96 -23.54 12.24
CA SER A 61 14.58 -24.82 11.90
C SER A 61 14.37 -25.22 10.44
N ASP A 62 13.46 -24.53 9.76
CA ASP A 62 13.06 -24.84 8.39
C ASP A 62 12.75 -23.53 7.62
N PRO A 63 13.60 -23.13 6.66
CA PRO A 63 13.35 -21.95 5.83
C PRO A 63 12.15 -22.13 4.88
N ASP A 64 11.67 -23.36 4.69
CA ASP A 64 10.54 -23.69 3.81
C ASP A 64 9.19 -23.50 4.52
N ILE A 65 9.20 -23.25 5.84
CA ILE A 65 7.99 -23.11 6.66
C ILE A 65 7.89 -21.69 7.23
N PHE A 66 6.68 -21.14 7.14
CA PHE A 66 6.30 -19.88 7.77
C PHE A 66 5.21 -20.09 8.82
N LYS A 67 5.34 -19.46 9.99
CA LYS A 67 4.31 -19.41 11.05
C LYS A 67 4.31 -18.04 11.69
N PHE A 68 3.14 -17.46 11.91
CA PHE A 68 3.04 -16.17 12.61
C PHE A 68 3.57 -16.25 14.05
N THR A 69 3.43 -17.39 14.72
CA THR A 69 3.89 -17.57 16.11
C THR A 69 5.41 -17.58 16.31
N ASP A 70 6.16 -17.52 15.22
CA ASP A 70 7.62 -17.58 15.22
C ASP A 70 8.27 -16.19 15.38
N TYR A 71 7.50 -15.11 15.26
CA TYR A 71 7.96 -13.73 15.33
C TYR A 71 7.79 -13.09 16.72
N ASP A 72 8.76 -12.26 17.10
CA ASP A 72 8.76 -11.47 18.34
C ASP A 72 7.96 -10.16 18.22
N SER A 73 7.70 -9.72 16.98
CA SER A 73 6.70 -8.71 16.69
C SER A 73 6.13 -8.87 15.28
N ILE A 74 4.89 -8.40 15.09
CA ILE A 74 4.21 -8.36 13.80
C ILE A 74 3.63 -6.96 13.60
N GLY A 75 4.11 -6.25 12.58
CA GLY A 75 3.55 -4.99 12.13
C GLY A 75 2.59 -5.18 10.96
N PHE A 76 1.60 -4.30 10.87
CA PHE A 76 0.60 -4.27 9.83
C PHE A 76 0.52 -2.88 9.21
N ASP A 77 0.35 -2.81 7.89
CA ASP A 77 -0.24 -1.64 7.25
C ASP A 77 -1.76 -1.62 7.46
N LEU A 78 -2.39 -0.46 7.23
CA LEU A 78 -3.83 -0.27 7.39
C LEU A 78 -4.58 -0.37 6.05
N ASP A 79 -4.28 0.52 5.12
CA ASP A 79 -5.05 0.76 3.90
C ASP A 79 -4.80 -0.37 2.89
N ASN A 80 -5.83 -1.01 2.34
CA ASN A 80 -5.73 -2.22 1.49
C ASN A 80 -5.06 -3.45 2.15
N THR A 81 -4.71 -3.36 3.43
CA THR A 81 -4.11 -4.46 4.20
C THR A 81 -5.07 -4.99 5.25
N ILE A 82 -5.35 -4.20 6.29
CA ILE A 82 -6.38 -4.52 7.29
C ILE A 82 -7.74 -4.01 6.81
N CYS A 83 -7.78 -2.73 6.41
CA CYS A 83 -8.96 -2.07 5.87
C CYS A 83 -8.97 -2.25 4.35
N ARG A 84 -9.64 -3.31 3.90
CA ARG A 84 -9.78 -3.61 2.47
C ARG A 84 -10.78 -2.66 1.84
N TYR A 85 -10.40 -2.08 0.70
CA TYR A 85 -11.28 -1.23 -0.08
C TYR A 85 -12.03 -2.03 -1.14
N LYS A 86 -13.24 -1.58 -1.48
CA LYS A 86 -13.92 -1.95 -2.72
C LYS A 86 -13.25 -1.22 -3.87
N VAL A 87 -12.08 -1.71 -4.27
CA VAL A 87 -11.14 -1.03 -5.18
C VAL A 87 -11.78 -0.56 -6.49
N GLY A 88 -12.77 -1.27 -7.01
CA GLY A 88 -13.53 -0.82 -8.19
C GLY A 88 -14.30 0.49 -7.94
N GLU A 89 -15.00 0.62 -6.81
CA GLU A 89 -15.72 1.84 -6.43
C GLU A 89 -14.75 2.98 -6.10
N LEU A 90 -13.64 2.63 -5.43
CA LEU A 90 -12.57 3.54 -5.09
C LEU A 90 -11.97 4.19 -6.36
N MET A 91 -11.51 3.37 -7.30
CA MET A 91 -10.86 3.85 -8.54
C MET A 91 -11.78 4.73 -9.39
N ARG A 92 -13.08 4.41 -9.44
CA ARG A 92 -14.10 5.23 -10.11
C ARG A 92 -14.21 6.63 -9.49
N MET A 93 -14.30 6.70 -8.18
CA MET A 93 -14.36 7.98 -7.45
C MET A 93 -13.10 8.82 -7.67
N GLU A 94 -11.92 8.21 -7.53
CA GLU A 94 -10.64 8.90 -7.67
C GLU A 94 -10.44 9.44 -9.10
N TYR A 95 -10.75 8.64 -10.12
CA TYR A 95 -10.69 9.09 -11.51
C TYR A 95 -11.61 10.28 -11.77
N ASN A 96 -12.88 10.17 -11.35
CA ASN A 96 -13.86 11.23 -11.57
C ASN A 96 -13.37 12.55 -10.96
N TYR A 97 -12.84 12.50 -9.75
CA TYR A 97 -12.26 13.69 -9.11
C TYR A 97 -11.06 14.25 -9.89
N ILE A 98 -10.10 13.39 -10.27
CA ILE A 98 -8.91 13.82 -11.01
C ILE A 98 -9.31 14.45 -12.34
N ALA A 99 -10.21 13.82 -13.10
CA ALA A 99 -10.69 14.33 -14.38
C ALA A 99 -11.40 15.68 -14.23
N GLU A 100 -12.32 15.82 -13.28
CA GLU A 100 -12.99 17.09 -13.00
C GLU A 100 -12.00 18.18 -12.60
N TYR A 101 -11.01 17.85 -11.78
CA TYR A 101 -9.98 18.80 -11.36
C TYR A 101 -9.16 19.30 -12.55
N LEU A 102 -8.71 18.40 -13.43
CA LEU A 102 -7.92 18.74 -14.61
C LEU A 102 -8.69 19.62 -15.60
N VAL A 103 -9.95 19.27 -15.87
CA VAL A 103 -10.80 20.05 -16.79
C VAL A 103 -11.10 21.43 -16.20
N ASN A 104 -11.54 21.50 -14.94
CA ASN A 104 -11.99 22.76 -14.34
C ASN A 104 -10.83 23.71 -14.01
N LYS A 105 -9.69 23.19 -13.55
CA LYS A 105 -8.58 24.03 -13.08
C LYS A 105 -7.56 24.32 -14.17
N TYR A 106 -7.26 23.35 -15.02
CA TYR A 106 -6.19 23.43 -16.02
C TYR A 106 -6.70 23.50 -17.45
N GLY A 107 -8.01 23.34 -17.68
CA GLY A 107 -8.61 23.46 -19.00
C GLY A 107 -8.32 22.27 -19.92
N PHE A 108 -8.05 21.08 -19.36
CA PHE A 108 -7.92 19.87 -20.16
C PHE A 108 -9.22 19.58 -20.94
N PRO A 109 -9.14 18.85 -22.07
CA PRO A 109 -10.32 18.55 -22.88
C PRO A 109 -11.43 17.82 -22.10
N ASN A 110 -12.69 18.19 -22.36
CA ASN A 110 -13.87 17.59 -21.72
C ASN A 110 -14.00 16.08 -21.95
N SER A 111 -13.27 15.50 -22.91
CA SER A 111 -13.22 14.04 -23.10
C SER A 111 -12.66 13.30 -21.89
N LEU A 112 -11.92 13.96 -20.99
CA LEU A 112 -11.50 13.35 -19.73
C LEU A 112 -12.69 13.07 -18.80
N LEU A 113 -13.83 13.77 -18.95
CA LEU A 113 -15.03 13.53 -18.13
C LEU A 113 -15.84 12.30 -18.57
N LEU A 114 -15.37 11.55 -19.58
CA LEU A 114 -15.98 10.28 -19.94
C LEU A 114 -15.82 9.26 -18.80
N PRO A 115 -16.77 8.33 -18.61
CA PRO A 115 -16.70 7.33 -17.55
C PRO A 115 -15.39 6.53 -17.61
N ILE A 116 -14.80 6.21 -16.45
CA ILE A 116 -13.55 5.43 -16.41
C ILE A 116 -13.72 4.04 -17.04
N GLU A 117 -14.95 3.51 -17.03
CA GLU A 117 -15.34 2.21 -17.59
C GLU A 117 -14.86 1.98 -19.01
N ASP A 118 -14.77 3.05 -19.83
CA ASP A 118 -14.30 2.95 -21.21
C ASP A 118 -12.82 2.52 -21.30
N ASP A 119 -12.03 2.72 -20.23
CA ASP A 119 -10.60 2.42 -20.17
C ASP A 119 -10.17 1.67 -18.90
N MET A 120 -11.10 1.03 -18.18
CA MET A 120 -10.77 0.24 -16.98
C MET A 120 -9.75 -0.87 -17.27
N ASP A 121 -9.81 -1.48 -18.46
CA ASP A 121 -8.88 -2.52 -18.90
C ASP A 121 -7.44 -2.02 -19.09
N PHE A 122 -7.21 -0.70 -19.09
CA PHE A 122 -5.88 -0.08 -19.07
C PHE A 122 -5.23 -0.12 -17.67
N ILE A 123 -6.01 -0.26 -16.61
CA ILE A 123 -5.50 -0.21 -15.24
C ILE A 123 -4.75 -1.50 -14.91
N GLN A 124 -3.55 -1.37 -14.35
CA GLN A 124 -2.82 -2.47 -13.73
C GLN A 124 -1.74 -1.94 -12.78
N LYS A 125 -1.57 -2.56 -11.60
CA LYS A 125 -0.45 -2.24 -10.70
C LYS A 125 0.90 -2.46 -11.37
N GLY A 126 1.78 -1.49 -11.18
CA GLY A 126 3.18 -1.55 -11.57
C GLY A 126 3.52 -0.99 -12.95
N LEU A 127 2.60 -0.24 -13.56
CA LEU A 127 2.89 0.48 -14.80
C LEU A 127 3.88 1.62 -14.54
N ILE A 128 4.75 1.87 -15.52
CA ILE A 128 5.73 2.96 -15.52
C ILE A 128 5.42 3.88 -16.70
N MET A 129 5.33 5.18 -16.47
CA MET A 129 5.18 6.21 -17.48
C MET A 129 6.54 6.86 -17.76
N ASP A 130 6.94 6.87 -19.02
CA ASP A 130 7.89 7.84 -19.56
C ASP A 130 7.14 9.16 -19.74
N ILE A 131 7.39 10.09 -18.81
CA ILE A 131 6.62 11.34 -18.71
C ILE A 131 6.78 12.16 -19.98
N ALA A 132 8.02 12.29 -20.47
CA ALA A 132 8.32 13.11 -21.63
C ALA A 132 7.65 12.55 -22.89
N ARG A 133 7.65 11.23 -23.08
CA ARG A 133 7.11 10.62 -24.32
C ARG A 133 5.61 10.29 -24.28
N GLY A 134 4.95 10.48 -23.13
CA GLY A 134 3.55 10.05 -22.96
C GLY A 134 3.36 8.54 -23.14
N ASN A 135 4.39 7.75 -22.82
CA ASN A 135 4.36 6.30 -23.02
C ASN A 135 4.24 5.58 -21.69
N PHE A 136 3.39 4.56 -21.62
CA PHE A 136 3.30 3.67 -20.47
C PHE A 136 3.94 2.34 -20.81
N MET A 137 4.52 1.68 -19.82
CA MET A 137 5.21 0.41 -20.02
C MET A 137 5.05 -0.52 -18.84
N LYS A 138 4.97 -1.80 -19.19
CA LYS A 138 5.10 -2.94 -18.29
C LYS A 138 6.43 -3.59 -18.54
N ILE A 139 7.22 -3.78 -17.49
CA ILE A 139 8.59 -4.30 -17.59
C ILE A 139 8.77 -5.62 -16.83
N SER A 140 9.79 -6.38 -17.23
CA SER A 140 10.19 -7.59 -16.53
C SER A 140 11.01 -7.29 -15.30
N ASP A 141 11.21 -8.32 -14.47
CA ASP A 141 12.15 -8.32 -13.36
C ASP A 141 13.62 -8.01 -13.76
N LYS A 142 13.95 -8.16 -15.05
CA LYS A 142 15.25 -7.81 -15.63
C LYS A 142 15.30 -6.39 -16.22
N GLY A 143 14.19 -5.66 -16.25
CA GLY A 143 14.10 -4.29 -16.79
C GLY A 143 13.82 -4.22 -18.29
N MET A 144 13.40 -5.33 -18.91
CA MET A 144 13.02 -5.35 -20.32
C MET A 144 11.56 -4.91 -20.47
N ILE A 145 11.26 -4.02 -21.41
CA ILE A 145 9.91 -3.61 -21.78
C ILE A 145 9.20 -4.78 -22.45
N LEU A 146 8.12 -5.23 -21.81
CA LEU A 146 7.29 -6.35 -22.25
C LEU A 146 6.15 -5.87 -23.12
N ARG A 147 5.48 -4.80 -22.69
CA ARG A 147 4.40 -4.12 -23.40
C ARG A 147 4.52 -2.62 -23.16
N ALA A 148 4.05 -1.82 -24.12
CA ALA A 148 3.97 -0.38 -23.97
C ALA A 148 2.78 0.19 -24.74
N THR A 149 2.33 1.37 -24.32
CA THR A 149 1.33 2.19 -25.00
C THR A 149 1.85 3.62 -25.15
N HIS A 150 1.26 4.36 -26.07
CA HIS A 150 1.32 5.82 -26.14
C HIS A 150 -0.10 6.34 -25.89
N GLY A 151 -0.31 7.09 -24.79
CA GLY A 151 -1.66 7.24 -24.26
C GLY A 151 -2.31 5.87 -24.03
N THR A 152 -3.55 5.68 -24.50
CA THR A 152 -4.22 4.37 -24.48
C THR A 152 -3.87 3.47 -25.67
N ARG A 153 -3.19 3.99 -26.69
CA ARG A 153 -2.86 3.25 -27.93
C ARG A 153 -1.70 2.27 -27.71
N PRO A 154 -1.88 0.95 -27.93
CA PRO A 154 -0.78 0.00 -27.86
C PRO A 154 0.33 0.28 -28.87
N LEU A 155 1.58 0.21 -28.42
CA LEU A 155 2.76 0.25 -29.28
C LEU A 155 3.10 -1.14 -29.79
N THR A 156 3.41 -1.21 -31.09
CA THR A 156 3.98 -2.41 -31.71
C THR A 156 5.41 -2.62 -31.25
N ARG A 157 5.92 -3.85 -31.40
CA ARG A 157 7.31 -4.17 -31.08
C ARG A 157 8.31 -3.32 -31.88
N VAL A 158 7.96 -2.93 -33.11
CA VAL A 158 8.80 -2.06 -33.95
C VAL A 158 8.88 -0.68 -33.33
N GLU A 159 7.75 -0.07 -32.97
CA GLU A 159 7.71 1.25 -32.30
C GLU A 159 8.47 1.24 -30.96
N ILE A 160 8.37 0.16 -30.18
CA ILE A 160 9.14 0.00 -28.92
C ILE A 160 10.64 -0.03 -29.20
N ILE A 161 11.08 -0.76 -30.24
CA ILE A 161 12.51 -0.85 -30.60
C ILE A 161 13.03 0.48 -31.14
N GLU A 162 12.23 1.17 -31.95
CA GLU A 162 12.58 2.51 -32.46
C GLU A 162 12.71 3.52 -31.32
N THR A 163 11.87 3.42 -30.29
CA THR A 163 11.85 4.36 -29.16
C THR A 163 12.91 4.04 -28.09
N TYR A 164 13.05 2.76 -27.70
CA TYR A 164 13.85 2.32 -26.54
C TYR A 164 15.01 1.38 -26.92
N GLY A 165 15.32 1.25 -28.22
CA GLY A 165 16.41 0.44 -28.75
C GLY A 165 16.10 -1.06 -28.84
N GLU A 166 16.97 -1.79 -29.56
CA GLU A 166 16.79 -3.22 -29.86
C GLU A 166 16.62 -4.12 -28.62
N LYS A 167 17.26 -3.75 -27.52
CA LYS A 167 17.16 -4.48 -26.26
C LYS A 167 15.83 -4.25 -25.54
N ARG A 168 15.04 -3.25 -25.95
CA ARG A 168 13.80 -2.81 -25.28
C ARG A 168 14.06 -2.50 -23.81
N ILE A 169 15.15 -1.78 -23.53
CA ILE A 169 15.54 -1.39 -22.17
C ILE A 169 15.63 0.12 -22.17
N TRP A 170 14.98 0.74 -21.19
CA TRP A 170 15.06 2.16 -20.92
C TRP A 170 15.81 2.36 -19.60
N GLU A 171 16.94 3.07 -19.64
CA GLU A 171 17.85 3.21 -18.49
C GLU A 171 17.15 3.69 -17.19
N PRO A 172 16.25 4.69 -17.23
CA PRO A 172 15.49 5.10 -16.04
C PRO A 172 14.68 3.95 -15.44
N ALA A 173 14.01 3.13 -16.26
CA ALA A 173 13.25 1.97 -15.79
C ALA A 173 14.17 0.85 -15.28
N LEU A 174 15.36 0.69 -15.86
CA LEU A 174 16.36 -0.27 -15.38
C LEU A 174 16.85 0.07 -13.97
N VAL A 175 17.10 1.35 -13.67
CA VAL A 175 17.49 1.81 -12.33
C VAL A 175 16.32 1.79 -11.36
N PHE A 176 15.12 2.16 -11.82
CA PHE A 176 13.90 2.10 -11.01
C PHE A 176 13.67 0.71 -10.42
N LYS A 177 13.89 -0.36 -11.20
CA LYS A 177 13.54 -1.73 -10.83
C LYS A 177 14.13 -2.19 -9.48
N ASP A 178 15.31 -1.69 -9.11
CA ASP A 178 16.04 -2.16 -7.92
C ASP A 178 15.51 -1.52 -6.63
N SER A 179 14.84 -0.37 -6.74
CA SER A 179 14.32 0.40 -5.60
C SER A 179 12.81 0.54 -5.58
N LEU A 180 12.15 0.38 -6.73
CA LEU A 180 10.75 0.72 -6.97
C LEU A 180 10.37 2.11 -6.46
N ASN A 181 11.33 3.04 -6.54
CA ASN A 181 11.18 4.41 -6.09
C ASN A 181 11.53 5.36 -7.23
N ASP A 182 10.56 6.17 -7.63
CA ASP A 182 10.59 7.14 -8.74
C ASP A 182 11.66 8.23 -8.54
N HIS A 183 12.17 8.36 -7.32
CA HIS A 183 13.14 9.38 -6.92
C HIS A 183 14.43 8.79 -6.35
N SER A 184 14.68 7.48 -6.51
CA SER A 184 15.89 6.84 -5.99
C SER A 184 17.18 7.34 -6.64
N ASN A 185 17.12 7.73 -7.92
CA ASN A 185 18.23 8.30 -8.64
C ASN A 185 17.95 9.77 -9.00
N PRO A 186 18.73 10.74 -8.49
CA PRO A 186 18.59 12.16 -8.82
C PRO A 186 18.65 12.47 -10.33
N GLU A 187 19.39 11.69 -11.12
CA GLU A 187 19.52 11.88 -12.58
C GLU A 187 18.20 11.63 -13.32
N PHE A 188 17.32 10.80 -12.75
CA PHE A 188 16.03 10.43 -13.35
C PHE A 188 14.82 11.05 -12.65
N LYS A 189 15.06 12.02 -11.75
CA LYS A 189 13.98 12.74 -11.07
C LYS A 189 13.10 13.46 -12.09
N GLY A 190 11.81 13.12 -12.12
CA GLY A 190 10.85 13.71 -13.05
C GLY A 190 10.91 13.16 -14.47
N VAL A 191 11.71 12.11 -14.72
CA VAL A 191 11.77 11.42 -16.02
C VAL A 191 10.70 10.33 -16.12
N LEU A 192 10.49 9.61 -15.02
CA LEU A 192 9.49 8.55 -14.94
C LEU A 192 8.52 8.78 -13.78
N ARG A 193 7.32 8.23 -13.92
CA ARG A 193 6.34 8.05 -12.84
C ARG A 193 5.88 6.60 -12.86
N SER A 194 5.74 5.95 -11.71
CA SER A 194 5.15 4.61 -11.64
C SER A 194 3.88 4.58 -10.82
N PHE A 195 2.94 3.70 -11.18
CA PHE A 195 1.63 3.57 -10.54
C PHE A 195 1.59 2.23 -9.81
N LYS A 196 1.51 2.25 -8.48
CA LYS A 196 1.92 1.14 -7.61
C LYS A 196 0.77 0.54 -6.81
N ASP A 197 -0.28 1.32 -6.59
CA ASP A 197 -1.35 0.98 -5.67
C ASP A 197 -2.70 1.53 -6.17
N TYR A 198 -3.78 1.13 -5.52
CA TYR A 198 -5.11 1.50 -5.98
C TYR A 198 -5.43 2.98 -5.87
N PHE A 199 -4.66 3.76 -5.12
CA PHE A 199 -4.85 5.19 -4.93
C PHE A 199 -4.21 6.03 -6.04
N ASP A 200 -3.25 5.47 -6.79
CA ASP A 200 -2.58 6.16 -7.88
C ASP A 200 -2.91 5.61 -9.28
N LEU A 201 -3.45 4.40 -9.39
CA LEU A 201 -3.83 3.79 -10.68
C LEU A 201 -4.79 4.64 -11.52
N PRO A 202 -5.84 5.28 -10.97
CA PRO A 202 -6.73 6.14 -11.75
C PRO A 202 -6.02 7.31 -12.44
N ALA A 203 -4.93 7.81 -11.85
CA ALA A 203 -4.12 8.85 -12.47
C ALA A 203 -3.41 8.36 -13.74
N ALA A 204 -3.12 7.06 -13.86
CA ALA A 204 -2.57 6.50 -15.10
C ALA A 204 -3.57 6.65 -16.27
N VAL A 205 -4.86 6.39 -16.02
CA VAL A 205 -5.92 6.58 -17.02
C VAL A 205 -6.09 8.06 -17.35
N ALA A 206 -6.09 8.94 -16.35
CA ALA A 206 -6.17 10.39 -16.58
C ALA A 206 -5.02 10.89 -17.45
N CYS A 207 -3.78 10.46 -17.16
CA CYS A 207 -2.62 10.76 -18.00
C CYS A 207 -2.79 10.22 -19.43
N ALA A 208 -3.19 8.94 -19.59
CA ALA A 208 -3.34 8.30 -20.89
C ALA A 208 -4.39 9.00 -21.77
N ARG A 209 -5.56 9.32 -21.20
CA ARG A 209 -6.63 10.06 -21.88
C ARG A 209 -6.23 11.50 -22.21
N ALA A 210 -5.46 12.15 -21.34
CA ALA A 210 -4.92 13.47 -21.63
C ALA A 210 -3.99 13.45 -22.84
N ILE A 211 -3.12 12.44 -22.94
CA ILE A 211 -2.24 12.26 -24.11
C ILE A 211 -3.06 12.06 -25.38
N ASP A 212 -4.04 11.15 -25.35
CA ASP A 212 -4.88 10.88 -26.52
C ASP A 212 -5.68 12.12 -26.97
N ALA A 213 -6.14 12.93 -26.01
CA ALA A 213 -6.89 14.14 -26.29
C ALA A 213 -5.99 15.23 -26.91
N LEU A 214 -4.79 15.44 -26.37
CA LEU A 214 -3.79 16.37 -26.90
C LEU A 214 -3.36 15.95 -28.31
N ASP A 215 -3.11 14.66 -28.54
CA ASP A 215 -2.76 14.12 -29.86
C ASP A 215 -3.86 14.37 -30.90
N LYS A 216 -5.12 14.31 -30.47
CA LYS A 216 -6.27 14.53 -31.34
C LYS A 216 -6.45 16.01 -31.70
N GLU A 217 -6.16 16.92 -30.78
CA GLU A 217 -6.34 18.36 -30.96
C GLU A 217 -5.14 19.00 -31.67
N ASP A 218 -3.92 18.71 -31.22
CA ASP A 218 -2.68 19.36 -31.63
C ASP A 218 -1.72 18.46 -32.43
N GLY A 219 -2.03 17.17 -32.54
CA GLY A 219 -1.13 16.15 -33.10
C GLY A 219 -0.16 15.58 -32.05
N PRO A 220 0.50 14.45 -32.34
CA PRO A 220 1.50 13.87 -31.43
C PRO A 220 2.66 14.83 -31.15
N GLN A 221 3.02 14.96 -29.87
CA GLN A 221 4.07 15.86 -29.40
C GLN A 221 5.39 15.12 -29.16
N GLU A 222 6.52 15.81 -29.29
CA GLU A 222 7.82 15.22 -28.93
C GLU A 222 8.00 15.12 -27.41
N ILE A 223 7.43 16.07 -26.66
CA ILE A 223 7.49 16.16 -25.19
C ILE A 223 6.11 16.53 -24.66
N TYR A 224 5.61 15.75 -23.69
CA TYR A 224 4.41 16.04 -22.91
C TYR A 224 4.79 16.62 -21.55
N ASP A 225 3.98 17.56 -21.07
CA ASP A 225 4.12 18.18 -19.75
C ASP A 225 2.75 18.27 -19.06
N LEU A 226 2.21 17.11 -18.68
CA LEU A 226 0.90 17.00 -18.01
C LEU A 226 0.99 16.38 -16.61
N TRP A 227 2.08 15.64 -16.32
CA TRP A 227 2.20 14.89 -15.08
C TRP A 227 2.10 15.79 -13.86
N GLN A 228 2.65 17.00 -13.93
CA GLN A 228 2.63 17.93 -12.82
C GLN A 228 1.19 18.34 -12.44
N ASP A 229 0.31 18.52 -13.43
CA ASP A 229 -1.09 18.90 -13.18
C ASP A 229 -1.89 17.72 -12.60
N VAL A 230 -1.68 16.52 -13.13
CA VAL A 230 -2.27 15.28 -12.58
C VAL A 230 -1.78 15.04 -11.15
N HIS A 231 -0.48 15.26 -10.90
CA HIS A 231 0.10 15.14 -9.58
C HIS A 231 -0.53 16.12 -8.59
N VAL A 232 -0.77 17.38 -8.99
CA VAL A 232 -1.46 18.36 -8.14
C VAL A 232 -2.91 17.93 -7.86
N ALA A 233 -3.61 17.38 -8.84
CA ALA A 233 -4.96 16.82 -8.65
C ALA A 233 -4.97 15.70 -7.59
N MET A 234 -4.05 14.74 -7.70
CA MET A 234 -3.90 13.67 -6.70
C MET A 234 -3.52 14.20 -5.31
N CYS A 235 -2.58 15.14 -5.23
CA CYS A 235 -2.20 15.76 -3.96
C CYS A 235 -3.38 16.50 -3.31
N ASN A 236 -4.29 17.04 -4.12
CA ASN A 236 -5.49 17.69 -3.64
C ASN A 236 -6.55 16.69 -3.16
N LEU A 237 -6.70 15.56 -3.86
CA LEU A 237 -7.57 14.43 -3.48
C LEU A 237 -7.22 13.88 -2.09
N TYR A 238 -5.92 13.64 -1.82
CA TYR A 238 -5.44 13.01 -0.57
C TYR A 238 -4.88 13.99 0.47
N ARG A 239 -5.24 15.28 0.38
CA ARG A 239 -4.75 16.26 1.35
C ARG A 239 -5.39 15.98 2.72
N ARG A 240 -4.59 15.51 3.69
CA ARG A 240 -5.08 15.07 5.02
C ARG A 240 -6.01 16.07 5.73
N GLU A 241 -5.79 17.37 5.57
CA GLU A 241 -6.64 18.40 6.20
C GLU A 241 -8.10 18.32 5.71
N HIS A 242 -8.31 17.82 4.50
CA HIS A 242 -9.63 17.68 3.89
C HIS A 242 -10.52 16.65 4.59
N PHE A 243 -9.97 15.68 5.34
CA PHE A 243 -10.79 14.77 6.15
C PHE A 243 -11.58 15.49 7.26
N ARG A 244 -10.96 16.49 7.86
CA ARG A 244 -11.60 17.32 8.90
C ARG A 244 -12.52 18.38 8.31
N ASN A 245 -12.16 18.91 7.14
CA ASN A 245 -12.87 20.02 6.51
C ASN A 245 -13.99 19.57 5.57
N ASP A 246 -14.14 18.27 5.32
CA ASP A 246 -15.05 17.70 4.34
C ASP A 246 -14.81 18.24 2.91
N GLU A 247 -13.55 18.22 2.48
CA GLU A 247 -13.08 18.73 1.18
C GLU A 247 -12.46 17.60 0.32
N GLY A 248 -12.08 17.89 -0.93
CA GLY A 248 -11.20 17.01 -1.71
C GLY A 248 -11.84 15.75 -2.31
N GLY A 249 -13.15 15.54 -2.18
CA GLY A 249 -13.88 14.42 -2.80
C GLY A 249 -13.68 13.08 -2.10
N PHE A 250 -12.44 12.60 -1.99
CA PHE A 250 -12.10 11.29 -1.41
C PHE A 250 -12.56 11.15 0.04
N PHE A 251 -12.09 12.04 0.91
CA PHE A 251 -12.32 11.89 2.35
C PHE A 251 -13.80 12.04 2.74
N PRO A 252 -14.59 13.00 2.21
CA PRO A 252 -16.03 13.09 2.49
C PRO A 252 -16.78 11.83 2.10
N GLU A 253 -16.51 11.28 0.91
CA GLU A 253 -17.17 10.07 0.41
C GLU A 253 -16.89 8.87 1.31
N VAL A 254 -15.62 8.62 1.66
CA VAL A 254 -15.26 7.51 2.56
C VAL A 254 -15.78 7.75 3.98
N LYS A 255 -15.82 9.00 4.44
CA LYS A 255 -16.27 9.35 5.79
C LYS A 255 -17.77 9.14 5.99
N TYR A 256 -18.58 9.56 5.02
CA TYR A 256 -20.04 9.56 5.12
C TYR A 256 -20.71 8.35 4.46
N HIS A 257 -20.00 7.64 3.56
CA HIS A 257 -20.47 6.42 2.88
C HIS A 257 -19.43 5.28 2.94
N PRO A 258 -18.89 4.95 4.13
CA PRO A 258 -17.83 3.93 4.24
C PRO A 258 -18.25 2.56 3.68
N GLU A 259 -19.52 2.20 3.75
CA GLU A 259 -20.07 0.94 3.21
C GLU A 259 -19.93 0.80 1.70
N LYS A 260 -19.79 1.92 0.98
CA LYS A 260 -19.56 1.93 -0.47
C LYS A 260 -18.11 1.66 -0.81
N TYR A 261 -17.18 1.97 0.09
CA TYR A 261 -15.74 1.96 -0.20
C TYR A 261 -14.95 0.93 0.60
N LEU A 262 -15.47 0.43 1.72
CA LEU A 262 -14.78 -0.46 2.63
C LEU A 262 -15.55 -1.78 2.79
N TYR A 263 -14.81 -2.87 2.93
CA TYR A 263 -15.37 -4.13 3.42
C TYR A 263 -15.33 -4.16 4.95
N GLU A 264 -16.39 -4.69 5.56
CA GLU A 264 -16.36 -5.06 6.96
C GLU A 264 -15.42 -6.27 7.19
N CYS A 265 -14.73 -6.28 8.32
CA CYS A 265 -13.84 -7.38 8.71
C CYS A 265 -14.63 -8.55 9.31
N SER A 266 -14.29 -9.78 8.94
CA SER A 266 -14.95 -10.96 9.49
C SER A 266 -14.61 -11.17 10.97
N ASP A 267 -15.55 -11.77 11.73
CA ASP A 267 -15.31 -12.15 13.13
C ASP A 267 -14.09 -13.08 13.29
N LYS A 268 -13.78 -13.88 12.27
CA LYS A 268 -12.61 -14.76 12.26
C LYS A 268 -11.32 -13.95 12.20
N MET A 269 -11.26 -12.94 11.33
CA MET A 269 -10.10 -12.06 11.22
C MET A 269 -9.93 -11.21 12.48
N LYS A 270 -11.01 -10.63 13.04
CA LYS A 270 -10.95 -9.93 14.34
C LYS A 270 -10.39 -10.83 15.44
N LYS A 271 -10.91 -12.06 15.55
CA LYS A 271 -10.39 -13.04 16.52
C LYS A 271 -8.93 -13.41 16.26
N TRP A 272 -8.54 -13.56 15.01
CA TRP A 272 -7.17 -13.87 14.63
C TRP A 272 -6.21 -12.74 15.00
N LEU A 273 -6.55 -11.48 14.71
CA LEU A 273 -5.76 -10.30 15.10
C LEU A 273 -5.59 -10.23 16.62
N LYS A 274 -6.67 -10.47 17.37
CA LYS A 274 -6.61 -10.53 18.84
C LYS A 274 -5.67 -11.62 19.34
N GLN A 275 -5.71 -12.81 18.73
CA GLN A 275 -4.80 -13.91 19.07
C GLN A 275 -3.33 -13.58 18.74
N ILE A 276 -3.08 -12.89 17.64
CA ILE A 276 -1.74 -12.40 17.29
C ILE A 276 -1.27 -11.40 18.35
N ASN A 277 -2.09 -10.41 18.69
CA ASN A 277 -1.81 -9.43 19.73
C ASN A 277 -1.54 -10.12 21.08
N GLU A 278 -2.35 -11.08 21.51
CA GLU A 278 -2.13 -11.84 22.74
C GLU A 278 -0.82 -12.65 22.75
N HIS A 279 -0.34 -13.08 21.58
CA HIS A 279 0.85 -13.92 21.42
C HIS A 279 2.15 -13.13 21.26
N THR A 280 2.14 -12.00 20.56
CA THR A 280 3.36 -11.24 20.22
C THR A 280 3.09 -9.74 20.18
N TYR A 281 4.14 -8.92 20.16
CA TYR A 281 3.97 -7.48 20.04
C TYR A 281 3.44 -7.11 18.66
N THR A 282 2.47 -6.21 18.62
CA THR A 282 1.78 -5.82 17.39
C THR A 282 1.88 -4.33 17.13
N PHE A 283 2.14 -3.98 15.88
CA PHE A 283 2.25 -2.60 15.44
C PHE A 283 1.26 -2.32 14.32
N LEU A 284 0.55 -1.20 14.39
CA LEU A 284 -0.07 -0.61 13.21
C LEU A 284 0.84 0.49 12.70
N ILE A 285 1.31 0.41 11.45
CA ILE A 285 2.20 1.40 10.84
C ILE A 285 1.56 1.84 9.52
N SER A 286 0.83 2.96 9.56
CA SER A 286 0.06 3.46 8.43
C SER A 286 0.62 4.79 7.90
N GLY A 287 0.45 5.01 6.59
CA GLY A 287 0.72 6.30 5.95
C GLY A 287 -0.33 7.37 6.26
N SER A 288 -1.51 6.96 6.71
CA SER A 288 -2.68 7.79 6.97
C SER A 288 -2.54 8.61 8.25
N SER A 289 -3.22 9.77 8.30
CA SER A 289 -3.35 10.55 9.53
C SER A 289 -4.24 9.82 10.54
N ILE A 290 -4.03 10.08 11.84
CA ILE A 290 -4.68 9.30 12.90
C ILE A 290 -6.21 9.41 12.88
N ASP A 291 -6.77 10.56 12.50
CA ASP A 291 -8.21 10.79 12.41
C ASP A 291 -8.85 9.91 11.32
N TYR A 292 -8.27 9.92 10.12
CA TYR A 292 -8.71 9.06 9.04
C TYR A 292 -8.51 7.58 9.37
N ALA A 293 -7.32 7.22 9.86
CA ALA A 293 -6.99 5.85 10.23
C ALA A 293 -7.95 5.30 11.30
N SER A 294 -8.26 6.09 12.32
CA SER A 294 -9.22 5.70 13.37
C SER A 294 -10.62 5.52 12.80
N HIS A 295 -11.05 6.40 11.90
CA HIS A 295 -12.38 6.33 11.29
C HIS A 295 -12.59 5.04 10.50
N ILE A 296 -11.66 4.72 9.59
CA ILE A 296 -11.79 3.50 8.77
C ILE A 296 -11.56 2.24 9.62
N ALA A 297 -10.64 2.28 10.60
CA ALA A 297 -10.42 1.15 11.49
C ALA A 297 -11.62 0.89 12.39
N ALA A 298 -12.29 1.93 12.89
CA ALA A 298 -13.52 1.80 13.68
C ALA A 298 -14.65 1.15 12.86
N TYR A 299 -14.83 1.57 11.61
CA TYR A 299 -15.80 0.96 10.71
C TYR A 299 -15.49 -0.53 10.45
N VAL A 300 -14.23 -0.87 10.15
CA VAL A 300 -13.83 -2.21 9.74
C VAL A 300 -13.70 -3.18 10.92
N LEU A 301 -12.98 -2.80 11.97
CA LEU A 301 -12.66 -3.65 13.11
C LEU A 301 -13.65 -3.48 14.28
N GLY A 302 -14.31 -2.33 14.40
CA GLY A 302 -15.15 -1.94 15.53
C GLY A 302 -14.54 -0.79 16.34
N GLU A 303 -15.33 -0.17 17.20
CA GLU A 303 -14.91 0.97 18.05
C GLU A 303 -13.68 0.67 18.92
N ASP A 304 -13.46 -0.60 19.26
CA ASP A 304 -12.31 -1.09 20.02
C ASP A 304 -11.09 -1.40 19.15
N TRP A 305 -11.01 -0.91 17.91
CA TRP A 305 -9.93 -1.23 16.97
C TRP A 305 -8.52 -1.01 17.53
N ARG A 306 -8.36 -0.05 18.45
CA ARG A 306 -7.06 0.27 19.06
C ARG A 306 -6.50 -0.89 19.88
N ASP A 307 -7.35 -1.78 20.38
CA ASP A 307 -6.97 -2.92 21.22
C ASP A 307 -6.29 -4.05 20.45
N TYR A 308 -6.37 -4.06 19.12
CA TYR A 308 -5.68 -5.07 18.29
C TYR A 308 -4.18 -4.79 18.15
N PHE A 309 -3.70 -3.60 18.53
CA PHE A 309 -2.31 -3.18 18.35
C PHE A 309 -1.70 -2.71 19.67
N ASP A 310 -0.43 -3.04 19.91
CA ASP A 310 0.29 -2.46 21.04
C ASP A 310 0.64 -1.01 20.71
N THR A 311 1.40 -0.79 19.63
CA THR A 311 1.78 0.55 19.17
C THR A 311 1.05 0.91 17.89
N VAL A 312 0.60 2.17 17.79
CA VAL A 312 0.06 2.72 16.55
C VAL A 312 0.96 3.87 16.08
N VAL A 313 1.37 3.81 14.82
CA VAL A 313 2.18 4.83 14.15
C VAL A 313 1.46 5.26 12.88
N CYS A 314 0.96 6.49 12.90
CA CYS A 314 0.29 7.14 11.78
C CYS A 314 1.25 8.09 11.06
N THR A 315 0.89 8.54 9.84
CA THR A 315 1.73 9.42 9.02
C THR A 315 3.19 8.92 8.93
N SER A 316 3.40 7.60 8.89
CA SER A 316 4.73 6.96 8.99
C SER A 316 5.69 7.34 7.85
N LYS A 317 5.15 7.76 6.70
CA LYS A 317 5.93 8.18 5.51
C LYS A 317 6.78 7.05 4.92
N LYS A 318 6.29 5.81 4.93
CA LYS A 318 6.93 4.71 4.21
C LYS A 318 7.26 5.13 2.75
N PRO A 319 8.43 4.75 2.22
CA PRO A 319 9.43 3.84 2.80
C PRO A 319 10.43 4.56 3.72
N ALA A 320 10.35 5.89 3.90
CA ALA A 320 11.31 6.63 4.72
C ALA A 320 11.35 6.15 6.18
N PHE A 321 10.22 5.67 6.71
CA PHE A 321 10.12 5.05 8.03
C PHE A 321 11.19 3.95 8.26
N TRP A 322 11.51 3.16 7.24
CA TRP A 322 12.40 2.01 7.37
C TRP A 322 13.88 2.40 7.47
N TYR A 323 14.27 3.50 6.82
CA TYR A 323 15.69 3.83 6.60
C TYR A 323 16.13 5.19 7.13
N GLN A 324 15.20 6.12 7.36
CA GLN A 324 15.50 7.47 7.81
C GLN A 324 15.20 7.62 9.29
N ASN A 325 16.03 8.39 9.99
CA ASN A 325 15.86 8.67 11.42
C ASN A 325 14.97 9.91 11.65
N LYS A 326 13.74 9.89 11.14
CA LYS A 326 12.75 10.93 11.45
C LYS A 326 12.19 10.70 12.86
N PRO A 327 12.01 11.74 13.68
CA PRO A 327 11.55 11.57 15.06
C PRO A 327 10.10 11.09 15.10
N PHE A 328 9.77 10.33 16.14
CA PHE A 328 8.38 10.14 16.55
C PHE A 328 7.83 11.46 17.07
N LYS A 329 6.55 11.71 16.85
CA LYS A 329 5.86 12.89 17.36
C LYS A 329 4.64 12.51 18.19
N TYR A 330 4.38 13.30 19.23
CA TYR A 330 3.11 13.26 19.92
C TYR A 330 2.00 13.71 18.97
N LEU A 331 0.77 13.32 19.29
CA LEU A 331 -0.42 13.78 18.58
C LEU A 331 -1.13 14.86 19.41
N ILE A 332 -1.49 15.96 18.77
CA ILE A 332 -2.39 16.98 19.33
C ILE A 332 -3.69 16.89 18.53
N GLY A 333 -4.62 16.06 19.01
CA GLY A 333 -5.75 15.62 18.19
C GLY A 333 -5.25 14.85 16.97
N ALA A 334 -5.54 15.35 15.76
CA ALA A 334 -5.11 14.75 14.50
C ALA A 334 -3.77 15.28 13.97
N ASP A 335 -3.22 16.33 14.59
CA ASP A 335 -2.03 17.02 14.11
C ASP A 335 -0.75 16.52 14.80
N ASP A 336 0.37 16.67 14.09
CA ASP A 336 1.71 16.48 14.63
C ASP A 336 1.98 17.50 15.75
N GLY A 337 2.29 17.01 16.94
CA GLY A 337 2.83 17.79 18.05
C GLY A 337 4.36 17.79 18.08
N ASP A 338 4.90 17.98 19.28
CA ASP A 338 6.33 17.96 19.54
C ASP A 338 6.95 16.56 19.33
N ASP A 339 8.26 16.54 19.08
CA ASP A 339 9.03 15.30 18.99
C ASP A 339 8.99 14.53 20.33
N VAL A 340 8.81 13.22 20.25
CA VAL A 340 8.86 12.29 21.38
C VAL A 340 10.33 12.00 21.71
N PRO A 341 10.81 12.37 22.91
CA PRO A 341 12.14 11.98 23.34
C PRO A 341 12.29 10.46 23.37
N ALA A 342 13.44 9.91 22.98
CA ALA A 342 13.65 8.46 22.91
C ALA A 342 13.33 7.71 24.23
N ASN A 343 13.56 8.35 25.39
CA ASN A 343 13.25 7.79 26.71
C ASN A 343 11.77 7.91 27.12
N LYS A 344 10.92 8.44 26.24
CA LYS A 344 9.47 8.60 26.39
C LYS A 344 8.69 7.83 25.34
N LEU A 345 9.36 7.16 24.41
CA LEU A 345 8.73 6.25 23.46
C LEU A 345 8.34 4.97 24.21
N GLU A 346 7.06 4.61 24.13
CA GLU A 346 6.44 3.49 24.86
C GLU A 346 5.65 2.59 23.89
N LEU A 347 5.60 1.28 24.18
CA LEU A 347 4.99 0.27 23.29
C LEU A 347 3.47 0.37 23.21
N ASP A 348 2.79 0.92 24.21
CA ASP A 348 1.34 1.15 24.21
C ASP A 348 0.95 2.51 23.64
N GLY A 349 1.91 3.24 23.05
CA GLY A 349 1.69 4.60 22.54
C GLY A 349 1.03 4.67 21.16
N THR A 350 0.54 5.88 20.85
CA THR A 350 0.02 6.26 19.54
C THR A 350 0.77 7.50 19.07
N TYR A 351 1.43 7.42 17.92
CA TYR A 351 2.39 8.42 17.44
C TYR A 351 2.18 8.79 15.98
N SER A 352 2.75 9.94 15.58
CA SER A 352 2.90 10.33 14.18
C SER A 352 4.38 10.25 13.74
N GLY A 353 4.63 9.90 12.48
CA GLY A 353 5.96 9.89 11.88
C GLY A 353 6.83 8.74 12.40
N GLY A 354 7.97 9.07 13.01
CA GLY A 354 8.87 8.07 13.57
C GLY A 354 9.73 7.33 12.54
N ASN A 355 10.39 6.29 13.05
CA ASN A 355 11.28 5.43 12.27
C ASN A 355 11.37 4.03 12.89
N TRP A 356 11.71 3.06 12.05
CA TRP A 356 11.88 1.67 12.47
C TRP A 356 13.05 1.46 13.45
N PRO A 357 14.26 2.03 13.26
CA PRO A 357 15.35 1.86 14.22
C PRO A 357 14.99 2.15 15.67
N ASP A 358 14.27 3.25 15.94
CA ASP A 358 13.83 3.62 17.28
C ASP A 358 12.74 2.66 17.81
N LEU A 359 11.77 2.28 16.98
CA LEU A 359 10.75 1.29 17.36
C LEU A 359 11.35 -0.09 17.65
N TYR A 360 12.33 -0.52 16.85
CA TYR A 360 13.08 -1.75 17.04
C TYR A 360 13.91 -1.71 18.32
N ASN A 361 14.55 -0.59 18.63
CA ASN A 361 15.29 -0.40 19.88
C ASN A 361 14.36 -0.45 21.09
N LEU A 362 13.18 0.15 21.01
CA LEU A 362 12.15 0.02 22.06
C LEU A 362 11.74 -1.45 22.24
N LEU A 363 11.48 -2.18 21.14
CA LEU A 363 11.15 -3.61 21.19
C LEU A 363 12.27 -4.42 21.87
N LYS A 364 13.54 -4.17 21.54
CA LYS A 364 14.69 -4.83 22.20
C LYS A 364 14.69 -4.59 23.71
N GLN A 365 14.48 -3.34 24.14
CA GLN A 365 14.49 -2.97 25.55
C GLN A 365 13.35 -3.64 26.33
N GLU A 366 12.16 -3.67 25.76
CA GLU A 366 10.97 -4.23 26.41
C GLU A 366 10.96 -5.77 26.43
N THR A 367 11.44 -6.41 25.36
CA THR A 367 11.53 -7.87 25.26
C THR A 367 12.78 -8.44 25.94
N ASN A 368 13.83 -7.64 26.11
CA ASN A 368 15.18 -8.08 26.46
C ASN A 368 15.72 -9.16 25.49
N ILE A 369 15.36 -9.05 24.20
CA ILE A 369 15.86 -9.87 23.09
C ILE A 369 16.85 -9.02 22.29
N GLU A 370 18.06 -9.54 22.08
CA GLU A 370 19.12 -8.79 21.39
C GLU A 370 18.82 -8.58 19.90
N ASN A 371 18.20 -9.56 19.24
CA ASN A 371 17.80 -9.49 17.84
C ASN A 371 16.36 -10.01 17.69
N PRO A 372 15.34 -9.19 17.99
CA PRO A 372 13.95 -9.56 17.81
C PRO A 372 13.66 -9.89 16.34
N HIS A 373 13.03 -11.01 16.08
CA HIS A 373 12.59 -11.32 14.73
C HIS A 373 11.25 -10.65 14.45
N CYS A 374 11.19 -9.88 13.36
CA CYS A 374 10.05 -9.01 13.08
C CYS A 374 9.45 -9.37 11.73
N LEU A 375 8.12 -9.37 11.67
CA LEU A 375 7.33 -9.54 10.46
C LEU A 375 6.60 -8.23 10.15
N TYR A 376 6.52 -7.85 8.88
CA TYR A 376 5.62 -6.80 8.42
C TYR A 376 4.63 -7.33 7.38
N ILE A 377 3.39 -6.87 7.44
CA ILE A 377 2.31 -7.32 6.54
C ILE A 377 1.74 -6.09 5.86
N GLY A 378 1.76 -6.05 4.52
CA GLY A 378 1.22 -4.93 3.76
C GLY A 378 1.05 -5.22 2.27
N ASP A 379 0.31 -4.36 1.58
CA ASP A 379 -0.05 -4.46 0.17
C ASP A 379 0.90 -3.71 -0.75
N HIS A 380 1.48 -2.60 -0.29
CA HIS A 380 2.33 -1.78 -1.14
C HIS A 380 3.69 -2.45 -1.35
N LEU A 381 3.83 -3.28 -2.39
CA LEU A 381 4.99 -4.15 -2.63
C LEU A 381 6.36 -3.46 -2.51
N ALA A 382 6.48 -2.20 -2.93
CA ALA A 382 7.74 -1.47 -2.77
C ALA A 382 8.03 -1.05 -1.31
N TYR A 383 7.00 -0.65 -0.56
CA TYR A 383 7.14 0.04 0.72
C TYR A 383 6.93 -0.89 1.90
N ASP A 384 6.20 -1.98 1.71
CA ASP A 384 5.78 -2.89 2.77
C ASP A 384 6.38 -4.30 2.60
N VAL A 385 7.01 -4.58 1.46
CA VAL A 385 7.63 -5.89 1.18
C VAL A 385 9.10 -5.73 0.82
N LEU A 386 9.41 -5.01 -0.27
CA LEU A 386 10.79 -4.76 -0.67
C LEU A 386 11.55 -4.00 0.43
N ALA A 387 10.98 -2.90 0.92
CA ALA A 387 11.72 -2.03 1.82
C ALA A 387 12.09 -2.68 3.18
N PRO A 388 11.15 -3.33 3.89
CA PRO A 388 11.47 -4.08 5.10
C PRO A 388 12.50 -5.20 4.88
N SER A 389 12.43 -5.92 3.74
CA SER A 389 13.37 -7.01 3.44
C SER A 389 14.82 -6.55 3.36
N GLN A 390 15.06 -5.31 2.90
CA GLN A 390 16.42 -4.75 2.75
C GLN A 390 17.11 -4.48 4.09
N ILE A 391 16.33 -4.42 5.18
CA ILE A 391 16.83 -4.23 6.55
C ILE A 391 16.61 -5.47 7.43
N GLY A 392 16.31 -6.62 6.82
CA GLY A 392 16.21 -7.91 7.52
C GLY A 392 14.90 -8.13 8.28
N ILE A 393 13.82 -7.45 7.88
CA ILE A 393 12.46 -7.71 8.37
C ILE A 393 11.78 -8.63 7.36
N ASP A 394 11.21 -9.73 7.83
CA ASP A 394 10.43 -10.61 6.97
C ASP A 394 9.12 -9.95 6.60
N SER A 395 8.54 -10.29 5.45
CA SER A 395 7.27 -9.72 5.01
C SER A 395 6.24 -10.77 4.62
N VAL A 396 4.96 -10.48 4.84
CA VAL A 396 3.84 -11.12 4.12
C VAL A 396 3.29 -10.10 3.13
N ALA A 397 3.30 -10.44 1.85
CA ALA A 397 2.77 -9.57 0.81
C ALA A 397 1.26 -9.78 0.67
N ILE A 398 0.48 -8.70 0.73
CA ILE A 398 -0.93 -8.70 0.30
C ILE A 398 -0.96 -8.44 -1.21
N VAL A 399 -1.50 -9.40 -1.97
CA VAL A 399 -1.58 -9.37 -3.44
C VAL A 399 -2.99 -9.79 -3.86
N GLU A 400 -3.92 -8.84 -3.90
CA GLU A 400 -5.32 -9.10 -4.26
C GLU A 400 -5.47 -9.68 -5.68
N GLU A 401 -4.50 -9.42 -6.56
CA GLU A 401 -4.43 -9.99 -7.91
C GLU A 401 -4.43 -11.52 -7.91
N LEU A 402 -4.04 -12.16 -6.80
CA LEU A 402 -4.17 -13.61 -6.62
C LEU A 402 -5.64 -14.04 -6.74
N ALA A 403 -6.54 -13.37 -6.02
CA ALA A 403 -7.97 -13.67 -6.07
C ALA A 403 -8.60 -13.19 -7.38
N ALA A 404 -8.14 -12.07 -7.94
CA ALA A 404 -8.67 -11.53 -9.19
C ALA A 404 -8.34 -12.41 -10.41
N GLU A 405 -7.09 -12.88 -10.54
CA GLU A 405 -6.68 -13.72 -11.67
C GLU A 405 -6.97 -15.21 -11.44
N GLY A 406 -7.24 -15.60 -10.20
CA GLY A 406 -7.57 -16.96 -9.78
C GLY A 406 -6.38 -17.75 -9.23
N MET A 407 -6.69 -18.68 -8.33
CA MET A 407 -5.70 -19.53 -7.64
C MET A 407 -5.96 -21.02 -7.87
N CYS A 408 -4.88 -21.80 -7.99
CA CYS A 408 -4.94 -23.25 -8.14
C CYS A 408 -5.55 -23.90 -6.89
N GLY A 409 -6.66 -24.63 -7.06
CA GLY A 409 -7.28 -25.40 -5.98
C GLY A 409 -8.05 -24.58 -4.96
N ASP A 410 -8.19 -23.27 -5.15
CA ASP A 410 -9.02 -22.40 -4.34
C ASP A 410 -10.05 -21.66 -5.22
N SER A 411 -11.19 -21.30 -4.63
CA SER A 411 -12.33 -20.67 -5.32
C SER A 411 -12.60 -19.25 -4.85
N MET A 412 -11.73 -18.71 -3.98
CA MET A 412 -11.78 -17.31 -3.58
C MET A 412 -11.66 -16.43 -4.82
N ASP A 413 -12.63 -15.54 -4.96
CA ASP A 413 -12.76 -14.59 -6.05
C ASP A 413 -12.66 -13.17 -5.49
N HIS A 414 -12.27 -12.23 -6.35
CA HIS A 414 -12.25 -10.82 -6.03
C HIS A 414 -13.47 -10.14 -6.68
N GLU A 415 -14.29 -9.41 -5.91
CA GLU A 415 -15.49 -8.75 -6.45
C GLU A 415 -15.15 -7.77 -7.59
N ALA A 416 -14.02 -7.08 -7.45
CA ALA A 416 -13.47 -6.20 -8.50
C ALA A 416 -12.52 -6.94 -9.47
N GLY A 417 -12.59 -8.27 -9.56
CA GLY A 417 -11.72 -9.08 -10.43
C GLY A 417 -11.62 -8.55 -11.87
N PRO A 418 -12.75 -8.24 -12.55
CA PRO A 418 -12.73 -7.63 -13.89
C PRO A 418 -12.02 -6.28 -13.96
N ASP A 419 -12.02 -5.50 -12.89
CA ASP A 419 -11.37 -4.18 -12.81
C ASP A 419 -9.86 -4.29 -12.51
N LEU A 420 -9.41 -5.42 -11.93
CA LEU A 420 -8.01 -5.68 -11.56
C LEU A 420 -7.23 -6.46 -12.62
N MET A 421 -7.95 -7.11 -13.53
CA MET A 421 -7.39 -7.82 -14.67
C MET A 421 -7.26 -6.89 -15.86
N SER A 422 -6.24 -7.12 -16.70
CA SER A 422 -6.04 -6.34 -17.92
C SER A 422 -5.74 -7.21 -19.13
N SER A 423 -6.55 -7.06 -20.18
CA SER A 423 -6.26 -7.67 -21.49
C SER A 423 -5.17 -6.90 -22.24
N TYR A 424 -5.07 -5.58 -22.04
CA TYR A 424 -4.00 -4.72 -22.56
C TYR A 424 -2.63 -5.19 -22.07
N TRP A 425 -2.47 -5.30 -20.76
CA TRP A 425 -1.20 -5.58 -20.12
C TRP A 425 -0.95 -7.07 -19.89
N GLY A 426 -1.99 -7.91 -20.01
CA GLY A 426 -1.96 -9.31 -19.62
C GLY A 426 -1.82 -9.46 -18.09
N SER A 427 -1.53 -10.68 -17.63
CA SER A 427 -1.49 -10.98 -16.20
C SER A 427 -0.46 -10.16 -15.39
N PHE A 428 -0.85 -9.72 -14.20
CA PHE A 428 0.01 -9.11 -13.19
C PHE A 428 1.25 -9.96 -12.90
N PHE A 429 1.10 -11.29 -12.82
CA PHE A 429 2.17 -12.20 -12.45
C PHE A 429 3.19 -12.41 -13.56
N THR A 430 2.70 -12.67 -14.77
CA THR A 430 3.55 -13.03 -15.90
C THR A 430 3.00 -12.53 -17.22
N THR A 431 3.86 -12.46 -18.21
CA THR A 431 3.44 -12.19 -19.58
C THR A 431 4.23 -13.06 -20.55
N ASP A 432 3.59 -13.41 -21.66
CA ASP A 432 4.19 -14.18 -22.75
C ASP A 432 5.11 -13.32 -23.65
N GLY A 433 5.17 -12.01 -23.38
CA GLY A 433 5.99 -11.04 -24.08
C GLY A 433 5.68 -10.85 -25.58
N ASN A 434 4.70 -11.57 -26.16
CA ASN A 434 4.40 -11.57 -27.61
C ASN A 434 2.95 -11.96 -27.99
N ASN A 435 1.98 -12.12 -27.07
CA ASN A 435 0.58 -12.54 -27.35
C ASN A 435 0.44 -13.79 -28.24
N ARG A 436 1.45 -14.67 -28.29
CA ARG A 436 1.56 -15.78 -29.26
C ARG A 436 2.01 -17.10 -28.66
N ILE A 437 2.40 -17.13 -27.39
CA ILE A 437 2.97 -18.33 -26.77
C ILE A 437 2.10 -18.71 -25.56
N MET A 438 1.41 -19.85 -25.65
CA MET A 438 0.91 -20.56 -24.47
C MET A 438 2.02 -21.49 -23.97
N GLY A 439 2.27 -21.54 -22.65
CA GLY A 439 3.22 -22.45 -22.00
C GLY A 439 4.43 -21.80 -21.30
N LEU A 440 5.37 -22.65 -20.87
CA LEU A 440 6.47 -22.46 -19.88
C LEU A 440 7.55 -21.38 -20.17
N GLU A 441 7.41 -20.54 -21.20
CA GLU A 441 8.36 -19.44 -21.50
C GLU A 441 7.86 -18.06 -21.00
N ARG A 442 7.02 -18.05 -19.96
CA ARG A 442 6.47 -16.81 -19.40
C ARG A 442 7.54 -16.01 -18.66
N ILE A 443 7.50 -14.68 -18.82
CA ILE A 443 8.42 -13.75 -18.19
C ILE A 443 7.76 -13.14 -16.96
N ASN A 444 8.40 -13.25 -15.80
CA ASN A 444 7.96 -12.60 -14.56
C ASN A 444 7.95 -11.08 -14.76
N THR A 445 6.84 -10.46 -14.35
CA THR A 445 6.77 -9.00 -14.29
C THR A 445 7.63 -8.50 -13.14
N LEU A 446 8.03 -7.22 -13.20
CA LEU A 446 8.80 -6.62 -12.13
C LEU A 446 8.10 -6.71 -10.77
N TYR A 447 6.83 -6.30 -10.70
CA TYR A 447 6.08 -6.24 -9.45
C TYR A 447 5.77 -7.63 -8.88
N ALA A 448 5.40 -8.59 -9.73
CA ALA A 448 5.18 -9.97 -9.28
C ALA A 448 6.46 -10.66 -8.80
N SER A 449 7.63 -10.17 -9.21
CA SER A 449 8.90 -10.68 -8.70
C SER A 449 9.23 -10.22 -7.27
N VAL A 450 8.53 -9.20 -6.75
CA VAL A 450 8.82 -8.65 -5.42
C VAL A 450 8.46 -9.64 -4.32
N PRO A 451 7.23 -10.19 -4.22
CA PRO A 451 6.92 -11.19 -3.20
C PRO A 451 7.86 -12.40 -3.27
N LEU A 452 8.15 -12.88 -4.49
CA LEU A 452 9.07 -14.02 -4.72
C LEU A 452 10.46 -13.81 -4.10
N LYS A 453 10.96 -12.56 -4.08
CA LYS A 453 12.32 -12.24 -3.62
C LYS A 453 12.36 -11.75 -2.18
N CYS A 454 11.27 -11.16 -1.69
CA CYS A 454 11.28 -10.33 -0.49
C CYS A 454 10.27 -10.76 0.59
N ALA A 455 9.27 -11.59 0.26
CA ALA A 455 8.27 -12.05 1.21
C ALA A 455 8.53 -13.49 1.66
N ARG A 456 7.95 -13.87 2.79
CA ARG A 456 7.85 -15.25 3.25
C ARG A 456 6.69 -15.97 2.57
N ILE A 457 5.55 -15.31 2.46
CA ILE A 457 4.37 -15.78 1.71
C ILE A 457 3.66 -14.60 1.05
N ALA A 458 2.85 -14.88 0.02
CA ALA A 458 1.93 -13.91 -0.57
C ALA A 458 0.48 -14.41 -0.46
N ILE A 459 -0.42 -13.52 -0.04
CA ILE A 459 -1.83 -13.83 0.21
C ILE A 459 -2.74 -12.77 -0.40
N PRO A 460 -3.97 -13.12 -0.83
CA PRO A 460 -4.90 -12.14 -1.40
C PRO A 460 -5.44 -11.16 -0.36
N SER A 461 -5.52 -11.58 0.92
CA SER A 461 -5.92 -10.76 2.05
C SER A 461 -5.64 -11.50 3.36
N ILE A 462 -5.63 -10.79 4.49
CA ILE A 462 -5.49 -11.40 5.83
C ILE A 462 -6.65 -12.38 6.13
N GLU A 463 -7.82 -12.18 5.52
CA GLU A 463 -8.97 -13.09 5.66
C GLU A 463 -8.61 -14.53 5.29
N SER A 464 -7.72 -14.76 4.31
CA SER A 464 -7.34 -16.11 3.90
C SER A 464 -6.59 -16.86 5.01
N VAL A 465 -5.66 -16.21 5.69
CA VAL A 465 -4.87 -16.80 6.78
C VAL A 465 -5.63 -16.84 8.11
N ALA A 466 -6.61 -15.95 8.29
CA ALA A 466 -7.49 -15.93 9.46
C ALA A 466 -8.41 -17.17 9.56
N LEU A 467 -8.56 -17.93 8.47
CA LEU A 467 -9.27 -19.21 8.46
C LEU A 467 -8.54 -20.32 9.22
N LYS A 468 -7.25 -20.12 9.55
CA LYS A 468 -6.40 -21.07 10.26
C LYS A 468 -5.94 -20.50 11.61
N PRO A 469 -5.60 -21.35 12.60
CA PRO A 469 -4.97 -20.89 13.84
C PRO A 469 -3.64 -20.18 13.56
N ILE A 470 -3.26 -19.19 14.37
CA ILE A 470 -2.00 -18.42 14.23
C ILE A 470 -0.71 -19.28 14.18
N LYS A 471 -0.77 -20.51 14.71
CA LYS A 471 0.35 -21.49 14.72
C LYS A 471 0.40 -22.39 13.48
N HIS A 472 -0.53 -22.23 12.54
CA HIS A 472 -0.59 -23.04 11.33
C HIS A 472 0.70 -22.85 10.51
N PRO A 473 1.36 -23.93 10.06
CA PRO A 473 2.47 -23.83 9.13
C PRO A 473 1.95 -23.52 7.72
N TYR A 474 2.58 -22.54 7.09
CA TYR A 474 2.43 -22.25 5.66
C TYR A 474 3.74 -22.61 4.96
N GLU A 475 3.62 -22.98 3.68
CA GLU A 475 4.78 -23.13 2.80
C GLU A 475 5.31 -21.73 2.45
N ALA A 476 6.60 -21.48 2.68
CA ALA A 476 7.23 -20.21 2.40
C ALA A 476 7.86 -20.18 1.00
N PHE A 477 8.04 -19.00 0.40
CA PHE A 477 8.80 -18.85 -0.84
C PHE A 477 10.22 -19.38 -0.67
N THR A 478 10.58 -20.39 -1.47
CA THR A 478 11.94 -20.95 -1.55
C THR A 478 12.28 -21.32 -2.99
N GLY A 479 13.42 -21.97 -3.22
CA GLY A 479 13.77 -22.46 -4.57
C GLY A 479 12.83 -23.54 -5.09
N ASP A 480 12.17 -24.28 -4.19
CA ASP A 480 11.34 -25.45 -4.49
C ASP A 480 9.85 -25.24 -4.15
N SER A 481 9.52 -24.18 -3.41
CA SER A 481 8.16 -23.82 -3.00
C SER A 481 7.70 -22.51 -3.62
N SER A 482 6.42 -22.47 -3.99
CA SER A 482 5.78 -21.31 -4.58
C SER A 482 5.37 -20.25 -3.58
N GLY A 483 5.30 -20.50 -2.27
CA GLY A 483 4.98 -19.51 -1.22
C GLY A 483 3.63 -18.74 -1.34
N TYR A 484 2.80 -19.07 -2.33
CA TYR A 484 1.48 -18.48 -2.53
C TYR A 484 0.43 -19.21 -1.69
N TYR A 485 -0.44 -18.47 -1.03
CA TYR A 485 -1.53 -19.03 -0.24
C TYR A 485 -2.83 -18.25 -0.45
N PRO A 486 -4.00 -18.91 -0.61
CA PRO A 486 -4.27 -20.35 -0.46
C PRO A 486 -3.82 -21.26 -1.61
N GLY A 487 -3.40 -20.70 -2.75
CA GLY A 487 -2.84 -21.47 -3.85
C GLY A 487 -2.11 -20.59 -4.86
N ASP A 488 -1.39 -21.22 -5.78
CA ASP A 488 -0.62 -20.53 -6.81
C ASP A 488 -1.52 -19.75 -7.77
N PRO A 489 -1.08 -18.60 -8.29
CA PRO A 489 -1.76 -17.96 -9.40
C PRO A 489 -1.92 -18.94 -10.56
N VAL A 490 -3.15 -19.15 -11.02
CA VAL A 490 -3.47 -20.12 -12.09
C VAL A 490 -2.62 -19.90 -13.33
N ILE A 491 -2.32 -18.64 -13.61
CA ILE A 491 -1.58 -18.19 -14.77
C ILE A 491 -0.12 -18.68 -14.82
N LEU A 492 0.44 -19.12 -13.69
CA LEU A 492 1.75 -19.76 -13.61
C LEU A 492 1.74 -21.21 -14.12
N HIS A 493 0.56 -21.82 -14.21
CA HIS A 493 0.36 -23.23 -14.55
C HIS A 493 -0.19 -23.46 -15.96
N PHE A 494 -0.55 -22.39 -16.69
CA PHE A 494 -1.16 -22.45 -18.03
C PHE A 494 -0.26 -21.95 -19.16
#